data_AF-A0A9R1CLI8-F1
#
_entry.id   AF-A0A9R1CLI8-F1
#
_cell.length_a   1.000
_cell.length_b   1.000
_cell.length_c   1.000
_cell.angle_alpha   90.00
_cell.angle_beta   90.00
_cell.angle_gamma   90.00
#
_symmetry.space_group_name_H-M   'P 1'
#
loop_
_entity.id
_entity.type
_entity.pdbx_description
1 polymer ?
#
loop_
_entity_poly.entity_id
_entity_poly.type
_entity_poly.pdbx_seq_one_letter_code
_entity_poly.pdbx_strand_id
1 'polypeptide(L)'
;MEYGPELNNFLFEAAMDRLLVIASDRYGARCLLRCLESSKATLYQKKLVATSIVLNSIPLATNSNGALLLTWMLGSSNLRGRYDLISKRFLPHLSHLCNHRIPSCSILRIIGQSSEPGASKSILKRMFLSKKYDCVLKGLLLDSPTGLQFIGKILAFSTISPGDGLEIEEAIRTTLSTMTVNYTPEHHALKEDPFPTSILHERTPSATGKTLVVANQ
;
A
#
# COMPACT_ATOMS: atom_id res chain seq x y z
N MET A 1 -4.75 -19.08 21.87
CA MET A 1 -6.14 -18.76 22.22
C MET A 1 -6.89 -20.05 22.48
N GLU A 2 -6.85 -20.55 23.71
CA GLU A 2 -7.53 -21.81 24.03
C GLU A 2 -8.97 -21.55 24.50
N TYR A 3 -9.14 -20.51 25.31
CA TYR A 3 -10.39 -20.07 25.93
C TYR A 3 -11.38 -19.36 24.97
N GLY A 4 -12.66 -19.37 25.35
CA GLY A 4 -13.77 -18.78 24.60
C GLY A 4 -13.76 -17.24 24.54
N PRO A 5 -14.68 -16.64 23.77
CA PRO A 5 -14.66 -15.21 23.43
C PRO A 5 -14.81 -14.24 24.61
N GLU A 6 -15.47 -14.66 25.69
CA GLU A 6 -15.58 -13.81 26.89
C GLU A 6 -14.28 -13.76 27.71
N LEU A 7 -13.50 -14.84 27.68
CA LEU A 7 -12.26 -14.97 28.43
C LEU A 7 -11.05 -14.40 27.68
N ASN A 8 -11.15 -14.16 26.38
CA ASN A 8 -10.06 -13.57 25.58
C ASN A 8 -10.28 -12.09 25.23
N ASN A 9 -11.39 -11.48 25.64
CA ASN A 9 -11.74 -10.11 25.27
C ASN A 9 -10.75 -9.07 25.82
N PHE A 10 -10.25 -9.29 27.04
CA PHE A 10 -9.25 -8.41 27.68
C PHE A 10 -7.99 -8.20 26.81
N LEU A 11 -7.61 -9.20 26.01
CA LEU A 11 -6.46 -9.12 25.11
C LEU A 11 -6.68 -8.08 24.01
N PHE A 12 -7.88 -8.04 23.45
CA PHE A 12 -8.23 -7.11 22.37
C PHE A 12 -8.48 -5.70 22.88
N GLU A 13 -9.03 -5.57 24.09
CA GLU A 13 -9.16 -4.28 24.78
C GLU A 13 -7.79 -3.68 25.10
N ALA A 14 -6.88 -4.48 25.69
CA ALA A 14 -5.51 -4.06 25.92
C ALA A 14 -4.78 -3.70 24.61
N ALA A 15 -5.03 -4.45 23.53
CA ALA A 15 -4.49 -4.17 22.21
C ALA A 15 -5.02 -2.86 21.60
N MET A 16 -6.30 -2.53 21.85
CA MET A 16 -6.88 -1.27 21.42
C MET A 16 -6.22 -0.08 22.13
N ASP A 17 -6.05 -0.17 23.46
CA ASP A 17 -5.54 0.91 24.31
C ASP A 17 -4.04 1.15 24.17
N ARG A 18 -3.27 0.06 24.00
CA ARG A 18 -1.79 0.10 23.95
C ARG A 18 -1.23 -0.28 22.58
N LEU A 19 -2.02 -0.07 21.52
CA LEU A 19 -1.69 -0.52 20.16
C LEU A 19 -0.29 -0.12 19.72
N LEU A 20 0.08 1.16 19.88
CA LEU A 20 1.39 1.66 19.42
C LEU A 20 2.56 1.03 20.17
N VAL A 21 2.40 0.77 21.48
CA VAL A 21 3.44 0.11 22.29
C VAL A 21 3.61 -1.34 21.83
N ILE A 22 2.49 -2.06 21.69
CA ILE A 22 2.48 -3.46 21.23
C ILE A 22 3.03 -3.58 19.81
N ALA A 23 2.64 -2.67 18.92
CA ALA A 23 3.04 -2.67 17.52
C ALA A 23 4.51 -2.25 17.32
N SER A 24 5.10 -1.54 18.28
CA SER A 24 6.52 -1.19 18.24
C SER A 24 7.40 -2.40 18.56
N ASP A 25 6.93 -3.29 19.44
CA ASP A 25 7.63 -4.53 19.77
C ASP A 25 7.49 -5.59 18.65
N ARG A 26 8.62 -6.25 18.34
CA ARG A 26 8.69 -7.25 17.26
C ARG A 26 7.77 -8.45 17.53
N TYR A 27 7.72 -8.89 18.77
CA TYR A 27 6.96 -10.07 19.19
C TYR A 27 5.51 -9.69 19.47
N GLY A 28 5.27 -8.54 20.10
CA GLY A 28 3.96 -7.96 20.35
C GLY A 28 3.16 -7.79 19.07
N ALA A 29 3.73 -7.15 18.05
CA ALA A 29 3.07 -6.97 16.76
C ALA A 29 2.69 -8.31 16.10
N ARG A 30 3.59 -9.30 16.14
CA ARG A 30 3.35 -10.64 15.57
C ARG A 30 2.32 -11.42 16.38
N CYS A 31 2.41 -11.39 17.71
CA CYS A 31 1.46 -12.05 18.59
C CYS A 31 0.04 -11.51 18.36
N LEU A 32 -0.11 -10.18 18.35
CA LEU A 32 -1.37 -9.52 18.05
C LEU A 32 -1.90 -9.89 16.66
N LEU A 33 -1.04 -9.92 15.64
CA LEU A 33 -1.41 -10.36 14.30
C LEU A 33 -1.95 -11.80 14.30
N ARG A 34 -1.24 -12.74 14.94
CA ARG A 34 -1.70 -14.13 15.07
C ARG A 34 -3.03 -14.22 15.81
N CYS A 35 -3.24 -13.35 16.79
CA CYS A 35 -4.52 -13.26 17.47
C CYS A 35 -5.64 -12.80 16.54
N LEU A 36 -5.42 -11.74 15.76
CA LEU A 36 -6.39 -11.22 14.80
C LEU A 36 -6.71 -12.19 13.65
N GLU A 37 -5.74 -13.03 13.25
CA GLU A 37 -5.89 -14.07 12.23
C GLU A 37 -6.58 -15.33 12.76
N SER A 38 -6.64 -15.52 14.08
CA SER A 38 -7.27 -16.70 14.67
C SER A 38 -8.75 -16.79 14.30
N SER A 39 -9.23 -18.01 14.05
CA SER A 39 -10.65 -18.33 13.91
C SER A 39 -11.44 -18.08 15.20
N LYS A 40 -10.75 -18.03 16.34
CA LYS A 40 -11.35 -17.78 17.67
C LYS A 40 -11.51 -16.29 17.99
N ALA A 41 -10.95 -15.39 17.18
CA ALA A 41 -11.18 -13.96 17.32
C ALA A 41 -12.53 -13.59 16.67
N THR A 42 -13.43 -13.01 17.46
CA THR A 42 -14.75 -12.63 16.97
C THR A 42 -14.66 -11.42 16.03
N LEU A 43 -15.67 -11.21 15.19
CA LEU A 43 -15.74 -10.03 14.32
C LEU A 43 -15.74 -8.73 15.14
N TYR A 44 -16.39 -8.73 16.30
CA TYR A 44 -16.41 -7.60 17.22
C TYR A 44 -15.00 -7.23 17.71
N GLN A 45 -14.24 -8.23 18.19
CA GLN A 45 -12.86 -8.06 18.64
C GLN A 45 -11.93 -7.56 17.54
N LYS A 46 -12.06 -8.11 16.32
CA LYS A 46 -11.31 -7.64 15.15
C LYS A 46 -11.63 -6.18 14.83
N LYS A 47 -12.91 -5.78 14.89
CA LYS A 47 -13.33 -4.39 14.66
C LYS A 47 -12.83 -3.44 15.75
N LEU A 48 -12.78 -3.89 17.00
CA LEU A 48 -12.24 -3.11 18.11
C LEU A 48 -10.79 -2.70 17.85
N VAL A 49 -9.92 -3.68 17.57
CA VAL A 49 -8.51 -3.41 17.26
C VAL A 49 -8.35 -2.67 15.94
N ALA A 50 -9.17 -2.99 14.92
CA ALA A 50 -9.13 -2.31 13.63
C ALA A 50 -9.43 -0.80 13.76
N THR A 51 -10.31 -0.41 14.67
CA THR A 51 -10.60 1.01 14.94
C THR A 51 -9.34 1.72 15.44
N SER A 52 -8.61 1.12 16.39
CA SER A 52 -7.33 1.67 16.86
C SER A 52 -6.25 1.69 15.75
N ILE A 53 -6.22 0.68 14.87
CA ILE A 53 -5.31 0.67 13.70
C ILE A 53 -5.62 1.84 12.75
N VAL A 54 -6.90 2.11 12.46
CA VAL A 54 -7.31 3.24 11.59
C VAL A 54 -6.90 4.58 12.21
N LEU A 55 -7.13 4.76 13.52
CA LEU A 55 -6.76 5.98 14.23
C LEU A 55 -5.25 6.20 14.23
N ASN A 56 -4.48 5.12 14.34
CA ASN A 56 -3.01 5.15 14.42
C ASN A 56 -2.31 4.76 13.10
N SER A 57 -2.99 4.88 11.96
CA SER A 57 -2.50 4.33 10.69
C SER A 57 -1.17 4.95 10.21
N ILE A 58 -0.96 6.24 10.46
CA ILE A 58 0.26 6.97 10.09
C ILE A 58 1.50 6.45 10.84
N PRO A 59 1.56 6.50 12.19
CA PRO A 59 2.71 5.97 12.93
C PRO A 59 2.93 4.47 12.74
N LEU A 60 1.86 3.70 12.48
CA LEU A 60 1.99 2.27 12.15
C LEU A 60 2.64 2.06 10.78
N ALA A 61 2.31 2.87 9.77
CA ALA A 61 2.89 2.76 8.44
C ALA A 61 4.40 3.08 8.40
N THR A 62 4.86 3.96 9.30
CA THR A 62 6.27 4.36 9.42
C THR A 62 7.11 3.42 10.29
N ASN A 63 6.50 2.41 10.92
CA ASN A 63 7.16 1.41 11.73
C ASN A 63 7.13 0.04 11.03
N SER A 64 8.27 -0.63 10.90
CA SER A 64 8.36 -1.93 10.21
C SER A 64 7.51 -3.03 10.86
N ASN A 65 7.40 -3.04 12.19
CA ASN A 65 6.55 -3.97 12.94
C ASN A 65 5.07 -3.55 12.85
N GLY A 66 4.78 -2.25 12.99
CA GLY A 66 3.42 -1.70 12.86
C GLY A 66 2.80 -1.91 11.47
N ALA A 67 3.63 -1.86 10.42
CA ALA A 67 3.22 -2.09 9.04
C ALA A 67 2.64 -3.49 8.81
N LEU A 68 2.97 -4.48 9.65
CA LEU A 68 2.36 -5.82 9.60
C LEU A 68 0.87 -5.76 9.93
N LEU A 69 0.49 -5.02 10.97
CA LEU A 69 -0.91 -4.84 11.38
C LEU A 69 -1.69 -4.05 10.33
N LEU A 70 -1.06 -3.05 9.71
CA LEU A 70 -1.66 -2.31 8.61
C LEU A 70 -1.82 -3.19 7.35
N THR A 71 -0.86 -4.07 7.08
CA THR A 71 -0.94 -5.05 5.99
C THR A 71 -2.11 -6.00 6.18
N TRP A 72 -2.29 -6.51 7.40
CA TRP A 72 -3.47 -7.30 7.78
C TRP A 72 -4.76 -6.51 7.59
N MET A 73 -4.82 -5.26 8.09
CA MET A 73 -5.99 -4.40 7.99
C MET A 73 -6.43 -4.20 6.53
N LEU A 74 -5.48 -3.96 5.63
CA LEU A 74 -5.70 -3.75 4.20
C LEU A 74 -5.71 -5.07 3.38
N GLY A 75 -5.60 -6.24 4.01
CA GLY A 75 -5.40 -7.52 3.33
C GLY A 75 -6.33 -8.62 3.82
N SER A 76 -5.88 -9.37 4.83
CA SER A 76 -6.57 -10.56 5.34
C SER A 76 -7.70 -10.27 6.33
N SER A 77 -7.92 -9.00 6.72
CA SER A 77 -8.98 -8.61 7.68
C SER A 77 -10.42 -8.88 7.19
N ASN A 78 -10.65 -8.82 5.87
CA ASN A 78 -11.95 -8.83 5.19
C ASN A 78 -13.00 -7.84 5.74
N LEU A 79 -12.54 -6.75 6.39
CA LEU A 79 -13.41 -5.68 6.87
C LEU A 79 -13.84 -4.77 5.72
N ARG A 80 -15.13 -4.43 5.67
CA ARG A 80 -15.70 -3.50 4.68
C ARG A 80 -15.25 -2.06 4.95
N GLY A 81 -14.96 -1.29 3.91
CA GLY A 81 -14.56 0.12 4.02
C GLY A 81 -13.12 0.33 4.52
N ARG A 82 -12.32 -0.74 4.58
CA ARG A 82 -10.96 -0.71 5.13
C ARG A 82 -10.03 0.17 4.30
N TYR A 83 -10.17 0.16 2.97
CA TYR A 83 -9.33 0.96 2.10
C TYR A 83 -9.75 2.42 2.16
N ASP A 84 -11.05 2.70 2.12
CA ASP A 84 -11.61 4.04 2.26
C ASP A 84 -11.17 4.72 3.56
N LEU A 85 -11.32 4.04 4.71
CA LEU A 85 -10.94 4.59 6.01
C LEU A 85 -9.44 4.94 6.10
N ILE A 86 -8.57 4.02 5.67
CA ILE A 86 -7.11 4.26 5.70
C ILE A 86 -6.72 5.33 4.68
N SER A 87 -7.32 5.31 3.48
CA SER A 87 -7.03 6.31 2.44
C SER A 87 -7.30 7.74 2.94
N LYS A 88 -8.44 7.97 3.62
CA LYS A 88 -8.80 9.26 4.21
C LYS A 88 -7.79 9.75 5.23
N ARG A 89 -7.21 8.84 6.02
CA ARG A 89 -6.14 9.17 6.98
C ARG A 89 -4.83 9.51 6.28
N PHE A 90 -4.55 8.90 5.14
CA PHE A 90 -3.29 9.09 4.41
C PHE A 90 -3.29 10.34 3.52
N LEU A 91 -4.44 10.75 2.98
CA LEU A 91 -4.57 11.90 2.06
C LEU A 91 -3.85 13.19 2.51
N PRO A 92 -3.89 13.60 3.80
CA PRO A 92 -3.18 14.80 4.24
C PRO A 92 -1.65 14.66 4.27
N HIS A 93 -1.12 13.44 4.31
CA HIS A 93 0.28 13.13 4.54
C HIS A 93 0.99 12.48 3.34
N LEU A 94 0.33 12.40 2.17
CA LEU A 94 0.82 11.66 1.01
C LEU A 94 2.22 12.07 0.54
N SER A 95 2.54 13.37 0.55
CA SER A 95 3.89 13.85 0.16
C SER A 95 4.99 13.17 0.96
N HIS A 96 4.79 13.00 2.26
CA HIS A 96 5.77 12.33 3.12
C HIS A 96 5.72 10.81 2.96
N LEU A 97 4.52 10.22 2.94
CA LEU A 97 4.38 8.76 2.95
C LEU A 97 4.83 8.08 1.65
N CYS A 98 4.62 8.72 0.50
CA CYS A 98 4.98 8.13 -0.80
C CYS A 98 6.50 8.01 -1.01
N ASN A 99 7.29 8.88 -0.37
CA ASN A 99 8.75 8.90 -0.51
C ASN A 99 9.44 7.87 0.39
N HIS A 100 8.73 7.34 1.40
CA HIS A 100 9.27 6.34 2.31
C HIS A 100 9.02 4.91 1.81
N ARG A 101 10.04 4.05 1.93
CA ARG A 101 10.00 2.66 1.45
C ARG A 101 8.86 1.82 2.07
N ILE A 102 8.55 2.01 3.35
CA ILE A 102 7.59 1.16 4.08
C ILE A 102 6.13 1.66 3.90
N PRO A 103 5.82 2.96 4.13
CA PRO A 103 4.46 3.47 3.96
C PRO A 103 3.96 3.43 2.51
N SER A 104 4.83 3.66 1.53
CA SER A 104 4.49 3.60 0.10
C SER A 104 3.90 2.25 -0.31
N CYS A 105 4.35 1.15 0.30
CA CYS A 105 3.77 -0.18 0.07
C CYS A 105 2.28 -0.23 0.44
N SER A 106 1.87 0.43 1.54
CA SER A 106 0.46 0.47 1.95
C SER A 106 -0.39 1.29 0.99
N ILE A 107 0.18 2.37 0.43
CA ILE A 107 -0.47 3.21 -0.58
C ILE A 107 -0.66 2.42 -1.88
N LEU A 108 0.37 1.71 -2.36
CA LEU A 108 0.27 0.82 -3.52
C LEU A 108 -0.84 -0.21 -3.35
N ARG A 109 -1.00 -0.78 -2.15
CA ARG A 109 -2.08 -1.74 -1.86
C ARG A 109 -3.47 -1.12 -1.90
N ILE A 110 -3.63 0.15 -1.53
CA ILE A 110 -4.90 0.88 -1.63
C ILE A 110 -5.23 1.20 -3.10
N ILE A 111 -4.22 1.48 -3.93
CA ILE A 111 -4.39 1.79 -5.35
C ILE A 111 -4.68 0.52 -6.17
N GLY A 112 -3.92 -0.55 -5.95
CA GLY A 112 -3.93 -1.77 -6.75
C GLY A 112 -5.08 -2.75 -6.45
N GLN A 113 -6.00 -2.41 -5.55
CA GLN A 113 -7.17 -3.23 -5.23
C GLN A 113 -8.40 -2.78 -6.03
N SER A 114 -9.32 -3.72 -6.31
CA SER A 114 -10.55 -3.48 -7.08
C SER A 114 -11.83 -3.47 -6.24
N SER A 115 -11.75 -3.80 -4.95
CA SER A 115 -12.91 -3.91 -4.04
C SER A 115 -13.54 -2.56 -3.65
N GLU A 116 -12.75 -1.50 -3.56
CA GLU A 116 -13.15 -0.16 -3.13
C GLU A 116 -12.54 0.88 -4.09
N PRO A 117 -13.02 1.00 -5.34
CA PRO A 117 -12.42 1.87 -6.35
C PRO A 117 -12.42 3.36 -5.96
N GLY A 118 -13.37 3.79 -5.13
CA GLY A 118 -13.42 5.16 -4.60
C GLY A 118 -12.20 5.55 -3.76
N ALA A 119 -11.64 4.61 -2.99
CA ALA A 119 -10.43 4.84 -2.20
C ALA A 119 -9.21 5.02 -3.11
N SER A 120 -9.06 4.14 -4.11
CA SER A 120 -7.99 4.23 -5.11
C SER A 120 -8.07 5.55 -5.88
N LYS A 121 -9.24 5.88 -6.43
CA LYS A 121 -9.46 7.12 -7.18
C LYS A 121 -9.20 8.38 -6.35
N SER A 122 -9.55 8.35 -5.06
CA SER A 122 -9.27 9.48 -4.14
C SER A 122 -7.77 9.71 -3.96
N ILE A 123 -6.98 8.64 -3.80
CA ILE A 123 -5.52 8.71 -3.69
C ILE A 123 -4.90 9.18 -5.01
N LEU A 124 -5.27 8.57 -6.14
CA LEU A 124 -4.75 8.94 -7.47
C LEU A 124 -5.04 10.39 -7.82
N LYS A 125 -6.30 10.83 -7.64
CA LYS A 125 -6.71 12.22 -7.86
C LYS A 125 -5.90 13.19 -7.01
N ARG A 126 -5.64 12.82 -5.75
CA ARG A 126 -4.86 13.64 -4.84
C ARG A 126 -3.38 13.70 -5.22
N MET A 127 -2.82 12.61 -5.73
CA MET A 127 -1.41 12.53 -6.12
C MET A 127 -1.11 13.24 -7.44
N PHE A 128 -1.94 13.03 -8.46
CA PHE A 128 -1.65 13.46 -9.83
C PHE A 128 -2.50 14.63 -10.33
N LEU A 129 -3.76 14.73 -9.87
CA LEU A 129 -4.76 15.58 -10.53
C LEU A 129 -5.17 16.82 -9.71
N SER A 130 -4.53 17.05 -8.57
CA SER A 130 -4.90 18.15 -7.68
C SER A 130 -3.85 19.25 -7.65
N LYS A 131 -4.17 20.40 -8.25
CA LYS A 131 -3.33 21.63 -8.27
C LYS A 131 -2.83 22.06 -6.89
N LYS A 132 -3.64 21.85 -5.84
CA LYS A 132 -3.27 22.15 -4.44
C LYS A 132 -2.11 21.27 -3.91
N TYR A 133 -1.81 20.16 -4.57
CA TYR A 133 -0.86 19.14 -4.14
C TYR A 133 0.11 18.73 -5.25
N ASP A 134 0.36 19.62 -6.22
CA ASP A 134 1.44 19.48 -7.20
C ASP A 134 2.79 19.18 -6.52
N CYS A 135 2.96 19.59 -5.26
CA CYS A 135 4.13 19.26 -4.45
C CYS A 135 4.34 17.75 -4.21
N VAL A 136 3.29 16.92 -4.25
CA VAL A 136 3.39 15.47 -4.10
C VAL A 136 4.02 14.87 -5.35
N LEU A 137 3.45 15.15 -6.53
CA LEU A 137 3.97 14.68 -7.81
C LEU A 137 5.37 15.25 -8.08
N LYS A 138 5.56 16.56 -7.89
CA LYS A 138 6.88 17.20 -8.01
C LYS A 138 7.88 16.58 -7.04
N GLY A 139 7.48 16.34 -5.79
CA GLY A 139 8.34 15.68 -4.80
C GLY A 139 8.76 14.28 -5.22
N LEU A 140 7.82 13.48 -5.75
CA LEU A 140 8.10 12.12 -6.23
C LEU A 140 8.97 12.09 -7.49
N LEU A 141 8.84 13.11 -8.36
CA LEU A 141 9.68 13.26 -9.55
C LEU A 141 11.07 13.82 -9.21
N LEU A 142 11.22 14.61 -8.13
CA LEU A 142 12.53 15.08 -7.66
C LEU A 142 13.28 14.04 -6.85
N ASP A 143 12.55 13.17 -6.15
CA ASP A 143 13.16 12.09 -5.39
C ASP A 143 13.79 11.07 -6.35
N SER A 144 15.11 10.88 -6.18
CA SER A 144 15.96 9.84 -6.78
C SER A 144 15.27 8.44 -6.74
N PRO A 145 15.75 7.40 -7.46
CA PRO A 145 14.97 6.41 -8.23
C PRO A 145 13.76 5.75 -7.54
N THR A 146 13.68 5.75 -6.22
CA THR A 146 12.53 5.33 -5.41
C THR A 146 11.21 5.97 -5.85
N GLY A 147 11.18 7.30 -6.08
CA GLY A 147 9.97 8.01 -6.47
C GLY A 147 9.46 7.59 -7.86
N LEU A 148 10.38 7.51 -8.82
CA LEU A 148 10.11 7.02 -10.18
C LEU A 148 9.66 5.55 -10.20
N GLN A 149 10.31 4.68 -9.42
CA GLN A 149 9.88 3.28 -9.28
C GLN A 149 8.48 3.16 -8.67
N PHE A 150 8.13 4.03 -7.72
CA PHE A 150 6.81 4.06 -7.13
C PHE A 150 5.75 4.50 -8.14
N ILE A 151 6.01 5.55 -8.93
CA ILE A 151 5.15 5.98 -10.04
C ILE A 151 4.99 4.85 -11.06
N GLY A 152 6.09 4.24 -11.52
CA GLY A 152 6.04 3.12 -12.46
C GLY A 152 5.20 1.93 -11.96
N LYS A 153 5.27 1.60 -10.66
CA LYS A 153 4.41 0.58 -10.04
C LYS A 153 2.93 0.96 -10.07
N ILE A 154 2.61 2.25 -9.92
CA ILE A 154 1.23 2.73 -10.01
C ILE A 154 0.72 2.55 -11.44
N LEU A 155 1.49 3.01 -12.42
CA LEU A 155 1.11 2.97 -13.83
C LEU A 155 0.97 1.53 -14.35
N ALA A 156 1.69 0.58 -13.75
CA ALA A 156 1.55 -0.85 -14.06
C ALA A 156 0.26 -1.50 -13.53
N PHE A 157 -0.57 -0.82 -12.72
CA PHE A 157 -1.81 -1.41 -12.21
C PHE A 157 -2.90 -1.45 -13.28
N SER A 158 -3.42 -2.65 -13.54
CA SER A 158 -4.60 -2.86 -14.40
C SER A 158 -5.91 -2.31 -13.82
N THR A 159 -5.91 -1.85 -12.56
CA THR A 159 -7.06 -1.21 -11.92
C THR A 159 -7.24 0.26 -12.34
N ILE A 160 -6.24 0.86 -12.98
CA ILE A 160 -6.33 2.23 -13.51
C ILE A 160 -7.10 2.19 -14.82
N SER A 161 -8.17 2.99 -14.91
CA SER A 161 -8.96 3.08 -16.14
C SER A 161 -8.15 3.78 -17.24
N PRO A 162 -8.36 3.46 -18.53
CA PRO A 162 -7.64 4.13 -19.62
C PRO A 162 -7.78 5.66 -19.59
N GLY A 163 -8.98 6.16 -19.22
CA GLY A 163 -9.22 7.60 -19.09
C GLY A 163 -8.43 8.24 -17.94
N ASP A 164 -8.46 7.63 -16.74
CA ASP A 164 -7.66 8.12 -15.61
C ASP A 164 -6.15 8.00 -15.92
N GLY A 165 -5.74 7.00 -16.70
CA GLY A 165 -4.36 6.82 -17.17
C GLY A 165 -3.87 7.99 -18.02
N LEU A 166 -4.66 8.41 -19.02
CA LEU A 166 -4.34 9.58 -19.85
C LEU A 166 -4.23 10.87 -19.04
N GLU A 167 -5.11 11.07 -18.05
CA GLU A 167 -5.04 12.25 -17.18
C GLU A 167 -3.78 12.26 -16.31
N ILE A 168 -3.39 11.09 -15.78
CA ILE A 168 -2.15 10.92 -15.01
C ILE A 168 -0.93 11.15 -15.89
N GLU A 169 -0.95 10.63 -17.13
CA GLU A 169 0.10 10.80 -18.13
C GLU A 169 0.38 12.27 -18.41
N GLU A 170 -0.70 13.01 -18.69
CA GLU A 170 -0.60 14.44 -19.01
C GLU A 170 -0.14 15.26 -17.80
N ALA A 171 -0.57 14.89 -16.58
CA ALA A 171 -0.10 15.52 -15.35
C ALA A 171 1.41 15.31 -15.15
N ILE A 172 1.94 14.10 -15.40
CA ILE A 172 3.38 13.80 -15.33
C ILE A 172 4.14 14.61 -16.39
N ARG A 173 3.69 14.60 -17.65
CA ARG A 173 4.35 15.32 -18.76
C ARG A 173 4.39 16.82 -18.53
N THR A 174 3.26 17.40 -18.11
CA THR A 174 3.16 18.83 -17.77
C THR A 174 4.12 19.17 -16.64
N THR A 175 4.10 18.37 -15.56
CA THR A 175 4.95 18.63 -14.38
C THR A 175 6.42 18.54 -14.73
N LEU A 176 6.87 17.50 -15.44
CA LEU A 176 8.25 17.36 -15.91
C LEU A 176 8.68 18.53 -16.80
N SER A 177 7.81 19.03 -17.67
CA SER A 177 8.12 20.15 -18.57
C SER A 177 8.28 21.48 -17.83
N THR A 178 7.58 21.65 -16.70
CA THR A 178 7.71 22.83 -15.83
C THR A 178 8.93 22.80 -14.91
N MET A 179 9.56 21.64 -14.74
CA MET A 179 10.68 21.47 -13.81
C MET A 179 12.01 21.53 -14.59
N THR A 180 12.90 22.43 -14.19
CA THR A 180 14.31 22.43 -14.62
C THR A 180 15.06 21.30 -13.89
N VAL A 181 14.79 20.04 -14.24
CA VAL A 181 15.48 18.88 -13.68
C VAL A 181 16.71 18.56 -14.51
N ASN A 182 17.84 18.24 -13.87
CA ASN A 182 18.93 17.53 -14.52
C ASN A 182 18.42 16.11 -14.81
N TYR A 183 17.87 15.93 -16.01
CA TYR A 183 17.19 14.69 -16.39
C TYR A 183 18.09 13.47 -16.20
N THR A 184 17.65 12.51 -15.38
CA THR A 184 18.22 11.15 -15.41
C THR A 184 17.60 10.36 -16.58
N PRO A 185 18.24 9.29 -17.08
CA PRO A 185 17.66 8.43 -18.12
C PRO A 185 16.24 7.93 -17.78
N GLU A 186 15.93 7.73 -16.49
CA GLU A 186 14.62 7.28 -16.03
C GLU A 186 13.55 8.37 -16.18
N HIS A 187 13.91 9.65 -15.99
CA HIS A 187 13.00 10.78 -16.25
C HIS A 187 12.68 10.91 -17.73
N HIS A 188 13.66 10.67 -18.61
CA HIS A 188 13.44 10.64 -20.05
C HIS A 188 12.53 9.49 -20.45
N ALA A 189 12.77 8.28 -19.93
CA ALA A 189 11.92 7.12 -20.19
C ALA A 189 10.46 7.37 -19.77
N LEU A 190 10.25 7.93 -18.58
CA LEU A 190 8.90 8.27 -18.11
C LEU A 190 8.28 9.43 -18.89
N LYS A 191 9.05 10.32 -19.54
CA LYS A 191 8.50 11.40 -20.38
C LYS A 191 8.04 10.88 -21.75
N GLU A 192 8.84 10.00 -22.35
CA GLU A 192 8.58 9.41 -23.67
C GLU A 192 7.46 8.37 -23.61
N ASP A 193 7.46 7.52 -22.57
CA ASP A 193 6.46 6.47 -22.36
C ASP A 193 6.17 6.26 -20.85
N PRO A 194 5.18 6.95 -20.29
CA PRO A 194 4.75 6.76 -18.90
C PRO A 194 4.17 5.37 -18.59
N PHE A 195 3.68 4.63 -19.58
CA PHE A 195 3.11 3.29 -19.40
C PHE A 195 3.90 2.25 -20.22
N PRO A 196 5.17 1.95 -19.85
CA PRO A 196 5.96 1.04 -20.64
C PRO A 196 5.33 -0.36 -20.60
N THR A 197 4.92 -0.82 -21.77
CA THR A 197 4.48 -2.21 -21.98
C THR A 197 5.54 -3.24 -21.53
N SER A 198 6.80 -2.81 -21.36
CA SER A 198 7.95 -3.61 -20.93
C SER A 198 8.03 -3.89 -19.41
N ILE A 199 7.38 -3.11 -18.54
CA ILE A 199 7.38 -3.37 -17.08
C ILE A 199 6.48 -4.57 -16.72
N LEU A 200 5.58 -4.98 -17.61
CA LEU A 200 4.74 -6.17 -17.46
C LEU A 200 5.52 -7.50 -17.64
N HIS A 201 6.76 -7.47 -18.14
CA HIS A 201 7.52 -8.68 -18.48
C HIS A 201 8.53 -9.16 -17.42
N GLU A 202 8.58 -8.54 -16.25
CA GLU A 202 9.31 -9.07 -15.09
C GLU A 202 8.36 -9.70 -14.07
N ARG A 203 7.53 -10.67 -14.49
CA ARG A 203 6.88 -11.62 -13.58
C ARG A 203 6.21 -12.80 -14.29
N THR A 204 7.03 -13.67 -14.89
CA THR A 204 6.76 -15.11 -14.88
C THR A 204 8.06 -15.82 -14.51
N PRO A 205 8.10 -16.65 -13.44
CA PRO A 205 9.16 -17.62 -13.32
C PRO A 205 9.00 -18.57 -14.50
N SER A 206 9.98 -18.55 -15.41
CA SER A 206 10.21 -19.60 -16.39
C SER A 206 10.03 -20.96 -15.71
N ALA A 207 8.97 -21.68 -16.07
CA ALA A 207 8.82 -23.09 -15.76
C ALA A 207 9.86 -23.85 -16.60
N THR A 208 11.09 -23.88 -16.10
CA THR A 208 12.13 -24.75 -16.63
C THR A 208 11.74 -26.18 -16.29
N GLY A 209 11.54 -26.96 -17.35
CA GLY A 209 11.23 -28.37 -17.28
C GLY A 209 12.27 -29.14 -16.47
N LYS A 210 11.76 -30.01 -15.61
CA LYS A 210 12.42 -31.27 -15.26
C LYS A 210 11.43 -32.38 -15.52
N THR A 211 11.51 -32.93 -16.73
CA THR A 211 11.00 -34.26 -17.05
C THR A 211 11.77 -35.25 -16.17
N LEU A 212 11.10 -35.78 -15.15
CA LEU A 212 11.55 -36.99 -14.45
C LEU A 212 11.34 -38.15 -15.42
N VAL A 213 12.46 -38.65 -15.94
CA VAL A 213 12.54 -39.92 -16.65
C VAL A 213 12.21 -41.02 -15.65
N VAL A 214 11.05 -41.65 -15.83
CA VAL A 214 10.74 -42.95 -15.23
C VAL A 214 11.48 -43.99 -16.07
N ALA A 215 12.58 -44.52 -15.53
CA ALA A 215 13.25 -45.67 -16.09
C ALA A 215 12.53 -46.94 -15.60
N ASN A 216 12.03 -47.71 -16.55
CA ASN A 216 11.68 -49.12 -16.38
C ASN A 216 12.96 -49.92 -16.07
N GLN A 217 12.98 -50.61 -14.93
CA GLN A 217 13.43 -51.99 -14.73
C GLN A 217 13.14 -52.43 -13.30
#